data_AF-A0A3M1JEQ1-F1
#
_entry.id   AF-A0A3M1JEQ1-F1
#
_cell.length_a   1.000
_cell.length_b   1.000
_cell.length_c   1.000
_cell.angle_alpha   90.00
_cell.angle_beta   90.00
_cell.angle_gamma   90.00
#
_symmetry.space_group_name_H-M   'P 1'
#
loop_
_entity.id
_entity.type
_entity.pdbx_description
1 polymer ?
#
loop_
_entity_poly.entity_id
_entity_poly.type
_entity_poly.pdbx_seq_one_letter_code
_entity_poly.pdbx_strand_id
1 'polypeptide(L)'
;MTNVVLISNYELGRQPFGLASPAASLREAGANVRCLDLAVEPADLAALRQADVVGFYVPMHMGTRMAAPIIPQVKKLNPQAHLVCFGLYAPMNEEYLRGLGVSTVLGGEFEAGLLSVVRRVQNGTAAGPQPEPVVSLARQDFRVPDRRTLPGLEKYAQLMVEPGQTRLVGYTEASRGCKHVCRHCPVVPVYGGRFRVVPQPVVLADIRQQVEAGAQHITFGDPDFFNGPG
;
A
#
# COMPACT_ATOMS: atom_id res chain seq x y z
N MET A 1 18.13 10.19 -8.86
CA MET A 1 16.69 10.03 -8.56
C MET A 1 16.44 8.57 -8.32
N THR A 2 15.78 8.18 -7.24
CA THR A 2 15.58 6.75 -6.89
C THR A 2 14.33 6.21 -7.55
N ASN A 3 14.45 5.10 -8.28
CA ASN A 3 13.33 4.42 -8.90
C ASN A 3 12.67 3.49 -7.89
N VAL A 4 11.39 3.74 -7.61
CA VAL A 4 10.58 2.94 -6.70
C VAL A 4 9.43 2.31 -7.46
N VAL A 5 9.30 1.00 -7.36
CA VAL A 5 8.12 0.28 -7.86
C VAL A 5 7.31 -0.19 -6.66
N LEU A 6 6.05 0.21 -6.57
CA LEU A 6 5.11 -0.28 -5.56
C LEU A 6 4.12 -1.23 -6.23
N ILE A 7 3.91 -2.41 -5.67
CA ILE A 7 3.13 -3.50 -6.28
C ILE A 7 1.98 -3.88 -5.36
N SER A 8 0.76 -3.92 -5.89
CA SER A 8 -0.33 -4.68 -5.30
C SER A 8 -0.70 -5.81 -6.25
N ASN A 9 -1.10 -6.94 -5.66
CA ASN A 9 -1.51 -8.13 -6.37
C ASN A 9 -3.00 -8.42 -6.22
N TYR A 10 -3.65 -7.79 -5.23
CA TYR A 10 -5.06 -8.01 -4.94
C TYR A 10 -5.59 -7.01 -3.90
N GLU A 11 -6.62 -6.25 -4.26
CA GLU A 11 -7.35 -5.32 -3.36
C GLU A 11 -8.88 -5.48 -3.45
N LEU A 12 -9.39 -6.71 -3.50
CA LEU A 12 -10.84 -6.97 -3.56
C LEU A 12 -11.52 -6.25 -4.76
N GLY A 13 -10.77 -6.06 -5.86
CA GLY A 13 -11.25 -5.34 -7.04
C GLY A 13 -11.28 -3.82 -6.90
N ARG A 14 -10.63 -3.22 -5.90
CA ARG A 14 -10.54 -1.77 -5.69
C ARG A 14 -9.20 -1.23 -6.20
N GLN A 15 -9.16 0.03 -6.62
CA GLN A 15 -7.90 0.70 -6.93
C GLN A 15 -7.05 0.82 -5.64
N PRO A 16 -5.76 0.44 -5.66
CA PRO A 16 -5.03 0.15 -4.44
C PRO A 16 -4.57 1.41 -3.69
N PHE A 17 -5.33 1.77 -2.65
CA PHE A 17 -5.00 2.88 -1.75
C PHE A 17 -3.63 2.71 -1.07
N GLY A 18 -3.29 1.47 -0.70
CA GLY A 18 -1.98 1.14 -0.12
C GLY A 18 -0.79 1.41 -1.03
N LEU A 19 -0.99 1.58 -2.34
CA LEU A 19 0.06 2.10 -3.24
C LEU A 19 -0.03 3.62 -3.37
N ALA A 20 -1.23 4.16 -3.57
CA ALA A 20 -1.45 5.59 -3.80
C ALA A 20 -0.99 6.45 -2.60
N SER A 21 -1.29 6.01 -1.38
CA SER A 21 -0.97 6.72 -0.14
C SER A 21 0.54 6.94 0.04
N PRO A 22 1.40 5.90 0.06
CA PRO A 22 2.84 6.11 0.19
C PRO A 22 3.47 6.72 -1.06
N ALA A 23 2.91 6.52 -2.26
CA ALA A 23 3.44 7.11 -3.49
C ALA A 23 3.49 8.64 -3.43
N ALA A 24 2.54 9.29 -2.75
CA ALA A 24 2.53 10.73 -2.57
C ALA A 24 3.77 11.22 -1.78
N SER A 25 4.00 10.65 -0.59
CA SER A 25 5.13 11.01 0.27
C SER A 25 6.49 10.68 -0.36
N LEU A 26 6.57 9.56 -1.11
CA LEU A 26 7.79 9.16 -1.80
C LEU A 26 8.14 10.10 -2.96
N ARG A 27 7.15 10.55 -3.74
CA ARG A 27 7.37 11.52 -4.82
C ARG A 27 7.72 12.90 -4.30
N GLU A 28 7.10 13.34 -3.19
CA GLU A 28 7.48 14.59 -2.51
C GLU A 28 8.95 14.57 -2.07
N ALA A 29 9.46 13.40 -1.67
CA ALA A 29 10.87 13.18 -1.35
C ALA A 29 11.80 13.02 -2.58
N GLY A 30 11.29 13.26 -3.80
CA GLY A 30 12.06 13.23 -5.04
C GLY A 30 12.29 11.82 -5.62
N ALA A 31 11.55 10.80 -5.18
CA ALA A 31 11.61 9.48 -5.80
C ALA A 31 10.79 9.42 -7.10
N ASN A 32 11.26 8.64 -8.07
CA ASN A 32 10.51 8.29 -9.27
C ASN A 32 9.66 7.05 -8.98
N VAL A 33 8.38 7.24 -8.67
CA VAL A 33 7.50 6.15 -8.22
C VAL A 33 6.61 5.66 -9.37
N ARG A 34 6.59 4.33 -9.57
CA ARG A 34 5.62 3.62 -10.42
C ARG A 34 4.81 2.66 -9.54
N CYS A 35 3.51 2.85 -9.46
CA CYS A 35 2.60 1.88 -8.84
C CYS A 35 2.16 0.86 -9.90
N LEU A 36 2.21 -0.45 -9.61
CA LEU A 36 1.74 -1.53 -10.46
C LEU A 36 0.64 -2.30 -9.75
N ASP A 37 -0.50 -2.45 -10.39
CA ASP A 37 -1.58 -3.32 -9.91
C ASP A 37 -1.70 -4.57 -10.77
N LEU A 38 -0.99 -5.62 -10.34
CA LEU A 38 -0.89 -6.87 -11.09
C LEU A 38 -2.19 -7.67 -11.14
N ALA A 39 -3.25 -7.23 -10.45
CA ALA A 39 -4.58 -7.79 -10.60
C ALA A 39 -5.27 -7.33 -11.90
N VAL A 40 -4.90 -6.16 -12.44
CA VAL A 40 -5.61 -5.52 -13.56
C VAL A 40 -4.69 -5.00 -14.67
N GLU A 41 -3.37 -5.07 -14.49
CA GLU A 41 -2.37 -4.72 -15.51
C GLU A 41 -1.21 -5.74 -15.54
N PRO A 42 -0.56 -5.95 -16.70
CA PRO A 42 0.62 -6.79 -16.77
C PRO A 42 1.81 -6.14 -16.05
N ALA A 43 2.76 -6.97 -15.60
CA ALA A 43 3.98 -6.47 -14.98
C ALA A 43 4.84 -5.66 -15.97
N ASP A 44 5.33 -4.51 -15.53
CA ASP A 44 6.32 -3.72 -16.26
C ASP A 44 7.73 -4.22 -15.94
N LEU A 45 8.22 -5.13 -16.77
CA LEU A 45 9.54 -5.73 -16.58
C LEU A 45 10.70 -4.74 -16.75
N ALA A 46 10.50 -3.63 -17.48
CA ALA A 46 11.52 -2.61 -17.62
C ALA A 46 11.65 -1.80 -16.32
N ALA A 47 10.52 -1.37 -15.77
CA ALA A 47 10.49 -0.68 -14.48
C ALA A 47 11.09 -1.55 -13.36
N LEU A 48 10.74 -2.83 -13.30
CA LEU A 48 11.28 -3.75 -12.28
C LEU A 48 12.80 -3.98 -12.39
N ARG A 49 13.35 -4.03 -13.61
CA ARG A 49 14.81 -4.13 -13.83
C ARG A 49 15.56 -2.88 -13.43
N GLN A 50 14.93 -1.72 -13.50
CA GLN A 50 15.53 -0.41 -13.19
C GLN A 50 15.23 0.08 -11.77
N ALA A 51 14.40 -0.66 -11.02
CA ALA A 51 14.00 -0.30 -9.67
C ALA A 51 15.18 -0.40 -8.69
N ASP A 52 15.37 0.64 -7.89
CA ASP A 52 16.26 0.61 -6.73
C ASP A 52 15.53 0.01 -5.52
N VAL A 53 14.22 0.27 -5.42
CA VAL A 53 13.32 -0.25 -4.38
C VAL A 53 12.09 -0.87 -5.02
N VAL A 54 11.73 -2.08 -4.58
CA VAL A 54 10.44 -2.70 -4.93
C VAL A 54 9.67 -3.01 -3.64
N GLY A 55 8.51 -2.36 -3.48
CA GLY A 55 7.60 -2.56 -2.36
C GLY A 55 6.40 -3.41 -2.75
N PHE A 56 6.14 -4.49 -2.02
CA PHE A 56 4.94 -5.32 -2.16
C PHE A 56 3.95 -4.97 -1.07
N TYR A 57 2.77 -4.51 -1.45
CA TYR A 57 1.67 -4.26 -0.53
C TYR A 57 0.91 -5.56 -0.25
N VAL A 58 0.86 -5.95 1.01
CA VAL A 58 0.23 -7.18 1.51
C VAL A 58 -0.80 -6.82 2.60
N PRO A 59 -1.99 -6.32 2.20
CA PRO A 59 -3.01 -5.86 3.14
C PRO A 59 -3.78 -6.99 3.83
N MET A 60 -3.80 -8.17 3.20
CA MET A 60 -4.67 -9.27 3.56
C MET A 60 -4.01 -10.61 3.22
N HIS A 61 -4.59 -11.70 3.73
CA HIS A 61 -4.09 -13.05 3.48
C HIS A 61 -3.95 -13.33 1.97
N MET A 62 -4.99 -13.05 1.18
CA MET A 62 -4.96 -13.32 -0.27
C MET A 62 -3.89 -12.49 -0.99
N GLY A 63 -3.76 -11.20 -0.68
CA GLY A 63 -2.69 -10.35 -1.23
C GLY A 63 -1.30 -10.91 -0.93
N THR A 64 -1.09 -11.39 0.29
CA THR A 64 0.17 -12.02 0.72
C THR A 64 0.47 -13.30 -0.07
N ARG A 65 -0.55 -14.16 -0.24
CA ARG A 65 -0.44 -15.41 -1.01
C ARG A 65 -0.13 -15.15 -2.49
N MET A 66 -0.69 -14.09 -3.07
CA MET A 66 -0.45 -13.70 -4.46
C MET A 66 0.93 -13.07 -4.67
N ALA A 67 1.42 -12.28 -3.70
CA ALA A 67 2.75 -11.68 -3.76
C ALA A 67 3.87 -12.72 -3.58
N ALA A 68 3.67 -13.73 -2.74
CA ALA A 68 4.67 -14.73 -2.38
C ALA A 68 5.42 -15.40 -3.56
N PRO A 69 4.75 -15.92 -4.61
CA PRO A 69 5.45 -16.51 -5.76
C PRO A 69 6.16 -15.46 -6.64
N ILE A 70 5.78 -14.19 -6.57
CA ILE A 70 6.31 -13.10 -7.41
C ILE A 70 7.57 -12.49 -6.79
N ILE A 71 7.66 -12.41 -5.46
CA ILE A 71 8.82 -11.86 -4.75
C ILE A 71 10.15 -12.49 -5.22
N PRO A 72 10.31 -13.83 -5.24
CA PRO A 72 11.56 -14.45 -5.73
C PRO A 72 11.84 -14.19 -7.21
N GLN A 73 10.79 -14.06 -8.03
CA GLN A 73 10.94 -13.77 -9.46
C GLN A 73 11.47 -12.35 -9.67
N VAL A 74 10.96 -11.37 -8.92
CA VAL A 74 11.48 -10.00 -8.92
C VAL A 74 12.90 -9.97 -8.39
N LYS A 75 13.22 -10.71 -7.33
CA LYS A 75 14.60 -10.80 -6.82
C LYS A 75 15.56 -11.39 -7.85
N LYS A 76 15.14 -12.40 -8.60
CA LYS A 76 15.93 -12.98 -9.70
C LYS A 76 16.10 -12.01 -10.87
N LEU A 77 15.04 -11.26 -11.19
CA LEU A 77 15.04 -10.28 -12.28
C LEU A 77 15.96 -9.09 -11.97
N ASN A 78 15.96 -8.63 -10.72
CA ASN A 78 16.78 -7.53 -10.24
C ASN A 78 17.36 -7.86 -8.86
N PRO A 79 18.55 -8.51 -8.82
CA PRO A 79 19.19 -8.87 -7.56
C PRO A 79 19.62 -7.68 -6.70
N GLN A 80 19.78 -6.50 -7.30
CA GLN A 80 20.24 -5.28 -6.63
C GLN A 80 19.10 -4.49 -5.99
N ALA A 81 17.85 -4.69 -6.41
CA ALA A 81 16.71 -4.03 -5.82
C ALA A 81 16.57 -4.37 -4.32
N HIS A 82 16.31 -3.33 -3.52
CA HIS A 82 15.91 -3.48 -2.13
C HIS A 82 14.43 -3.87 -2.07
N LEU A 83 14.14 -5.08 -1.61
CA LEU A 83 12.76 -5.58 -1.54
C LEU A 83 12.14 -5.27 -0.18
N VAL A 84 10.95 -4.67 -0.22
CA VAL A 84 10.14 -4.35 0.96
C VAL A 84 8.80 -5.05 0.87
N CYS A 85 8.34 -5.68 1.94
CA CYS A 85 6.92 -6.02 2.08
C CYS A 85 6.29 -5.12 3.12
N PHE A 86 5.13 -4.55 2.80
CA PHE A 86 4.44 -3.65 3.71
C PHE A 86 2.93 -3.85 3.71
N GLY A 87 2.27 -3.47 4.80
CA GLY A 87 0.84 -3.63 4.98
C GLY A 87 0.49 -4.53 6.18
N LEU A 88 -0.80 -4.71 6.42
CA LEU A 88 -1.29 -5.34 7.65
C LEU A 88 -0.79 -6.77 7.85
N TYR A 89 -0.61 -7.53 6.77
CA TYR A 89 -0.17 -8.93 6.85
C TYR A 89 1.36 -9.08 6.77
N ALA A 90 2.13 -8.01 6.56
CA ALA A 90 3.58 -8.11 6.45
C ALA A 90 4.23 -8.58 7.78
N PRO A 91 3.92 -7.99 8.95
CA PRO A 91 4.55 -8.38 10.23
C PRO A 91 4.30 -9.84 10.61
N MET A 92 3.07 -10.31 10.48
CA MET A 92 2.71 -11.69 10.87
C MET A 92 3.32 -12.77 9.96
N ASN A 93 3.85 -12.37 8.78
CA ASN A 93 4.51 -13.25 7.83
C ASN A 93 6.01 -12.94 7.70
N GLU A 94 6.62 -12.22 8.64
CA GLU A 94 7.98 -11.70 8.52
C GLU A 94 9.00 -12.78 8.13
N GLU A 95 9.08 -13.87 8.91
CA GLU A 95 10.04 -14.95 8.66
C GLU A 95 9.89 -15.54 7.25
N TYR A 96 8.64 -15.81 6.86
CA TYR A 96 8.31 -16.33 5.54
C TYR A 96 8.73 -15.37 4.42
N LEU A 97 8.37 -14.08 4.54
CA LEU A 97 8.67 -13.06 3.54
C LEU A 97 10.19 -12.84 3.42
N ARG A 98 10.92 -12.84 4.53
CA ARG A 98 12.40 -12.80 4.52
C ARG A 98 13.00 -13.99 3.81
N GLY A 99 12.46 -15.19 4.03
CA GLY A 99 12.86 -16.41 3.32
C GLY A 99 12.68 -16.32 1.79
N LEU A 100 11.77 -15.46 1.30
CA LEU A 100 11.58 -15.20 -0.13
C LEU A 100 12.55 -14.15 -0.71
N GLY A 101 13.36 -13.50 0.13
CA GLY A 101 14.33 -12.48 -0.28
C GLY A 101 13.95 -11.03 0.08
N VAL A 102 12.92 -10.83 0.91
CA VAL A 102 12.53 -9.50 1.39
C VAL A 102 13.54 -8.97 2.42
N SER A 103 14.02 -7.75 2.21
CA SER A 103 15.01 -7.10 3.08
C SER A 103 14.35 -6.30 4.21
N THR A 104 13.20 -5.68 3.94
CA THR A 104 12.48 -4.87 4.94
C THR A 104 11.01 -5.26 5.04
N VAL A 105 10.49 -5.36 6.26
CA VAL A 105 9.08 -5.66 6.55
C VAL A 105 8.49 -4.49 7.35
N LEU A 106 7.38 -3.91 6.88
CA LEU A 106 6.74 -2.74 7.50
C LEU A 106 5.23 -2.96 7.72
N GLY A 107 4.75 -2.77 8.94
CA GLY A 107 3.33 -2.84 9.27
C GLY A 107 2.87 -1.70 10.17
N GLY A 108 1.56 -1.58 10.30
CA GLY A 108 0.92 -0.43 10.92
C GLY A 108 0.98 0.78 9.98
N GLU A 109 1.62 1.84 10.44
CA GLU A 109 1.85 3.10 9.72
C GLU A 109 3.18 3.03 8.95
N PHE A 110 3.11 2.78 7.65
CA PHE A 110 4.25 2.34 6.85
C PHE A 110 4.92 3.44 6.00
N GLU A 111 4.33 4.62 5.84
CA GLU A 111 4.84 5.68 4.96
C GLU A 111 6.21 6.19 5.41
N ALA A 112 6.37 6.50 6.71
CA ALA A 112 7.66 6.90 7.26
C ALA A 112 8.73 5.80 7.10
N GLY A 113 8.35 4.53 7.24
CA GLY A 113 9.24 3.39 7.03
C GLY A 113 9.69 3.26 5.57
N LEU A 114 8.76 3.38 4.61
CA LEU A 114 9.09 3.35 3.18
C LEU A 114 9.99 4.52 2.80
N LEU A 115 9.73 5.72 3.34
CA LEU A 115 10.58 6.90 3.13
C LEU A 115 11.98 6.69 3.70
N SER A 116 12.09 6.07 4.89
CA SER A 116 13.38 5.69 5.47
C SER A 116 14.17 4.75 4.57
N VAL A 117 13.53 3.70 4.04
CA VAL A 117 14.16 2.76 3.11
C VAL A 117 14.67 3.47 1.86
N VAL A 118 13.84 4.31 1.22
CA VAL A 118 14.26 5.06 0.02
C VAL A 118 15.46 5.94 0.32
N ARG A 119 15.49 6.64 1.47
CA ARG A 119 16.65 7.45 1.87
C ARG A 119 17.90 6.62 2.13
N ARG A 120 17.78 5.44 2.75
CA ARG A 120 18.93 4.54 2.95
C ARG A 120 19.49 4.04 1.63
N VAL A 121 18.63 3.71 0.68
CA VAL A 121 19.04 3.31 -0.68
C VAL A 121 19.72 4.46 -1.41
N GLN A 122 19.19 5.69 -1.32
CA GLN A 122 19.83 6.90 -1.86
C GLN A 122 21.24 7.13 -1.32
N ASN A 123 21.42 6.89 -0.02
CA ASN A 123 22.69 7.14 0.66
C ASN A 123 23.67 5.94 0.59
N GLY A 124 23.29 4.84 -0.06
CA GLY A 124 24.10 3.62 -0.11
C GLY A 124 24.21 2.88 1.24
N THR A 125 23.35 3.20 2.21
CA THR A 125 23.34 2.61 3.56
C THR A 125 22.20 1.60 3.75
N ALA A 126 21.71 1.03 2.64
CA ALA A 126 20.65 0.03 2.66
C ALA A 126 21.16 -1.36 3.09
N ALA A 127 22.46 -1.61 2.95
CA ALA A 127 23.11 -2.85 3.34
C ALA A 127 23.08 -3.04 4.87
N GLY A 128 22.67 -4.23 5.31
CA GLY A 128 22.60 -4.60 6.73
C GLY A 128 21.17 -4.84 7.23
N PRO A 129 21.00 -5.08 8.54
CA PRO A 129 19.69 -5.30 9.14
C PRO A 129 18.81 -4.05 8.99
N GLN A 130 17.49 -4.26 8.90
CA GLN A 130 16.57 -3.12 8.89
C GLN A 130 16.65 -2.35 10.22
N PRO A 131 16.87 -1.04 10.21
CA PRO A 131 16.75 -0.21 11.41
C PRO A 131 15.30 0.18 11.71
N GLU A 132 14.42 0.12 10.71
CA GLU A 132 13.00 0.44 10.88
C GLU A 132 12.30 -0.61 11.74
N PRO A 133 11.37 -0.21 12.64
CA PRO A 133 10.56 -1.18 13.37
C PRO A 133 9.64 -1.94 12.41
N VAL A 134 9.49 -3.25 12.64
CA VAL A 134 8.56 -4.10 11.85
C VAL A 134 7.13 -3.56 11.93
N VAL A 135 6.71 -3.10 13.11
CA VAL A 135 5.42 -2.44 13.33
C VAL A 135 5.66 -1.04 13.88
N SER A 136 5.21 -0.03 13.16
CA SER A 136 5.18 1.36 13.63
C SER A 136 3.73 1.81 13.78
N LEU A 137 3.41 2.48 14.89
CA LEU A 137 2.12 3.14 15.09
C LEU A 137 2.32 4.65 15.34
N ALA A 138 3.48 5.17 14.92
CA ALA A 138 3.81 6.59 14.99
C ALA A 138 2.83 7.39 14.12
N ARG A 139 2.48 8.60 14.57
CA ARG A 139 1.60 9.49 13.79
C ARG A 139 2.26 9.81 12.45
N GLN A 140 1.50 9.69 11.37
CA GLN A 140 1.95 10.04 10.03
C GLN A 140 1.53 11.46 9.70
N ASP A 141 2.35 12.12 8.88
CA ASP A 141 1.97 13.33 8.19
C ASP A 141 1.30 12.92 6.86
N PHE A 142 0.00 12.69 6.91
CA PHE A 142 -0.75 12.15 5.78
C PHE A 142 -0.77 13.12 4.60
N ARG A 143 -0.44 12.60 3.42
CA ARG A 143 -0.54 13.30 2.13
C ARG A 143 -1.77 12.83 1.38
N VAL A 144 -2.27 13.67 0.48
CA VAL A 144 -3.31 13.28 -0.48
C VAL A 144 -2.75 12.13 -1.34
N PRO A 145 -3.42 10.97 -1.39
CA PRO A 145 -2.95 9.82 -2.15
C PRO A 145 -2.72 10.15 -3.62
N ASP A 146 -1.57 9.75 -4.14
CA ASP A 146 -1.21 10.01 -5.53
C ASP A 146 -1.53 8.82 -6.42
N ARG A 147 -2.60 8.97 -7.21
CA ARG A 147 -3.16 7.93 -8.08
C ARG A 147 -2.69 8.03 -9.53
N ARG A 148 -1.81 8.97 -9.88
CA ARG A 148 -1.50 9.33 -11.28
C ARG A 148 -0.95 8.19 -12.14
N THR A 149 -0.29 7.20 -11.54
CA THR A 149 0.26 6.04 -12.26
C THR A 149 -0.56 4.77 -12.09
N LEU A 150 -1.71 4.82 -11.42
CA LEU A 150 -2.58 3.67 -11.27
C LEU A 150 -3.50 3.54 -12.49
N PRO A 151 -3.92 2.31 -12.83
CA PRO A 151 -4.92 2.10 -13.87
C PRO A 151 -6.24 2.85 -13.58
N GLY A 152 -6.99 3.18 -14.63
CA GLY A 152 -8.27 3.87 -14.51
C GLY A 152 -9.33 3.06 -13.76
N LEU A 153 -10.31 3.75 -13.17
CA LEU A 153 -11.37 3.16 -12.33
C LEU A 153 -12.22 2.12 -13.08
N GLU A 154 -12.31 2.22 -14.41
CA GLU A 154 -13.05 1.30 -15.28
C GLU A 154 -12.48 -0.13 -15.28
N LYS A 155 -11.22 -0.31 -14.88
CA LYS A 155 -10.59 -1.64 -14.76
C LYS A 155 -10.92 -2.35 -13.45
N TYR A 156 -11.60 -1.68 -12.54
CA TYR A 156 -11.90 -2.15 -11.20
C TYR A 156 -13.36 -2.57 -11.05
N ALA A 157 -13.70 -3.18 -9.91
CA ALA A 157 -15.05 -3.61 -9.60
C ALA A 157 -16.01 -2.40 -9.61
N GLN A 158 -17.17 -2.59 -10.23
CA GLN A 158 -18.20 -1.57 -10.33
C GLN A 158 -19.39 -1.92 -9.44
N LEU A 159 -20.11 -0.90 -8.99
CA LEU A 159 -21.34 -1.09 -8.23
C LEU A 159 -22.49 -1.35 -9.22
N MET A 160 -23.10 -2.53 -9.13
CA MET A 160 -24.36 -2.81 -9.83
C MET A 160 -25.51 -2.19 -9.03
N VAL A 161 -26.21 -1.24 -9.64
CA VAL A 161 -27.40 -0.60 -9.04
C VAL A 161 -28.64 -1.38 -9.41
N GLU A 162 -28.72 -1.79 -10.67
CA GLU A 162 -29.76 -2.63 -11.26
C GLU A 162 -29.11 -3.55 -12.31
N PRO A 163 -29.77 -4.64 -12.75
CA PRO A 163 -29.26 -5.45 -13.85
C PRO A 163 -28.96 -4.61 -15.10
N GLY A 164 -27.69 -4.57 -15.53
CA GLY A 164 -27.24 -3.77 -16.67
C GLY A 164 -26.91 -2.30 -16.38
N GLN A 165 -27.13 -1.81 -15.15
CA GLN A 165 -26.75 -0.46 -14.74
C GLN A 165 -25.63 -0.50 -13.69
N THR A 166 -24.45 -0.01 -14.05
CA THR A 166 -23.28 0.04 -13.18
C THR A 166 -22.79 1.46 -12.90
N ARG A 167 -22.09 1.63 -11.79
CA ARG A 167 -21.40 2.87 -11.39
C ARG A 167 -19.92 2.59 -11.17
N LEU A 168 -19.06 3.48 -11.66
CA LEU A 168 -17.65 3.47 -11.32
C LEU A 168 -17.48 3.74 -9.82
N VAL A 169 -16.63 2.92 -9.19
CA VAL A 169 -16.40 2.95 -7.74
C VAL A 169 -15.00 3.48 -7.46
N GLY A 170 -14.92 4.55 -6.66
CA GLY A 170 -13.71 4.94 -5.97
C GLY A 170 -13.61 4.31 -4.57
N TYR A 171 -12.43 4.40 -3.98
CA TYR A 171 -12.12 3.83 -2.68
C TYR A 171 -11.23 4.78 -1.87
N THR A 172 -11.52 4.93 -0.58
CA THR A 172 -10.70 5.72 0.34
C THR A 172 -10.73 5.13 1.74
N GLU A 173 -9.85 5.62 2.61
CA GLU A 173 -9.79 5.26 4.03
C GLU A 173 -9.72 6.56 4.84
N ALA A 174 -10.63 6.73 5.80
CA ALA A 174 -10.66 7.88 6.70
C ALA A 174 -9.89 7.64 8.01
N SER A 175 -9.48 6.40 8.25
CA SER A 175 -8.83 5.94 9.46
C SER A 175 -8.07 4.64 9.26
N ARG A 176 -7.16 4.36 10.18
CA ARG A 176 -6.38 3.13 10.26
C ARG A 176 -6.44 2.54 11.66
N GLY A 177 -6.36 1.22 11.72
CA GLY A 177 -6.55 0.49 12.96
C GLY A 177 -8.01 0.44 13.41
N CYS A 178 -8.22 -0.01 14.63
CA CYS A 178 -9.55 -0.24 15.20
C CYS A 178 -9.44 -0.13 16.72
N LYS A 179 -10.45 0.43 17.39
CA LYS A 179 -10.47 0.54 18.87
C LYS A 179 -10.71 -0.80 19.57
N HIS A 180 -11.19 -1.81 18.83
CA HIS A 180 -11.55 -3.11 19.36
C HIS A 180 -10.36 -4.09 19.39
N VAL A 181 -10.46 -5.10 20.26
CA VAL A 181 -9.46 -6.16 20.46
C VAL A 181 -10.05 -7.56 20.17
N CYS A 182 -10.81 -7.65 19.08
CA CYS A 182 -11.46 -8.88 18.63
C CYS A 182 -10.45 -10.03 18.42
N ARG A 183 -10.72 -11.20 19.01
CA ARG A 183 -9.84 -12.39 18.94
C ARG A 183 -9.66 -12.99 17.54
N HIS A 184 -10.49 -12.60 16.57
CA HIS A 184 -10.51 -13.14 15.20
C HIS A 184 -9.98 -12.14 14.16
N CYS A 185 -9.68 -10.91 14.55
CA CYS A 185 -9.40 -9.83 13.60
C CYS A 185 -7.89 -9.66 13.36
N PRO A 186 -7.42 -9.65 12.11
CA PRO A 186 -6.00 -9.48 11.78
C PRO A 186 -5.46 -8.06 12.05
N VAL A 187 -6.35 -7.09 12.33
CA VAL A 187 -5.96 -5.73 12.71
C VAL A 187 -5.36 -5.70 14.11
N VAL A 188 -5.84 -6.55 15.02
CA VAL A 188 -5.48 -6.53 16.45
C VAL A 188 -3.99 -6.85 16.70
N PRO A 189 -3.37 -7.86 16.06
CA PRO A 189 -1.93 -8.11 16.22
C PRO A 189 -1.02 -6.94 15.83
N VAL A 190 -1.49 -6.04 14.95
CA VAL A 190 -0.69 -4.90 14.47
C VAL A 190 -1.02 -3.62 15.24
N TYR A 191 -2.30 -3.32 15.42
CA TYR A 191 -2.74 -2.05 16.01
C TYR A 191 -3.07 -2.15 17.50
N GLY A 192 -3.43 -3.33 18.02
CA GLY A 192 -3.66 -3.55 19.46
C GLY A 192 -4.68 -2.61 20.09
N GLY A 193 -5.78 -2.29 19.39
CA GLY A 193 -6.78 -1.32 19.84
C GLY A 193 -6.43 0.15 19.55
N ARG A 194 -5.29 0.42 18.90
CA ARG A 194 -4.94 1.79 18.47
C ARG A 194 -5.65 2.15 17.18
N PHE A 195 -6.01 3.42 17.11
CA PHE A 195 -6.75 4.04 16.02
C PHE A 195 -6.05 5.32 15.57
N ARG A 196 -6.08 5.60 14.27
CA ARG A 196 -5.47 6.77 13.64
C ARG A 196 -6.46 7.37 12.66
N VAL A 197 -6.81 8.64 12.86
CA VAL A 197 -7.67 9.39 11.94
C VAL A 197 -6.81 10.00 10.84
N VAL A 198 -7.25 9.86 9.59
CA VAL A 198 -6.71 10.61 8.46
C VAL A 198 -7.39 11.98 8.44
N PRO A 199 -6.63 13.09 8.33
CA PRO A 199 -7.21 14.43 8.33
C PRO A 199 -8.31 14.59 7.27
N GLN A 200 -9.45 15.17 7.67
CA GLN A 200 -10.60 15.38 6.78
C GLN A 200 -10.23 16.06 5.44
N PRO A 201 -9.37 17.11 5.41
CA PRO A 201 -8.99 17.73 4.14
C PRO A 201 -8.29 16.77 3.17
N VAL A 202 -7.50 15.81 3.69
CA VAL A 202 -6.80 14.79 2.91
C VAL A 202 -7.81 13.79 2.32
N VAL A 203 -8.73 13.29 3.15
CA VAL A 203 -9.79 12.35 2.71
C VAL A 203 -10.68 12.99 1.64
N LEU A 204 -11.13 14.22 1.85
CA LEU A 204 -11.98 14.92 0.89
C LEU A 204 -11.24 15.23 -0.41
N ALA A 205 -9.95 15.54 -0.37
CA ALA A 205 -9.15 15.72 -1.58
C ALA A 205 -9.01 14.42 -2.37
N ASP A 206 -8.76 13.29 -1.71
CA ASP A 206 -8.71 11.95 -2.35
C ASP A 206 -10.04 11.54 -2.97
N ILE A 207 -11.16 11.93 -2.35
CA ILE A 207 -12.49 11.71 -2.92
C ILE A 207 -12.68 12.56 -4.18
N ARG A 208 -12.34 13.85 -4.13
CA ARG A 208 -12.52 14.76 -5.27
C ARG A 208 -11.75 14.29 -6.51
N GLN A 209 -10.48 13.89 -6.38
CA GLN A 209 -9.72 13.39 -7.52
C GLN A 209 -10.33 12.12 -8.14
N GLN A 210 -10.98 11.26 -7.35
CA GLN A 210 -11.65 10.07 -7.86
C GLN A 210 -12.98 10.40 -8.55
N VAL A 211 -13.73 11.37 -8.02
CA VAL A 211 -14.94 11.90 -8.67
C VAL A 211 -14.61 12.58 -9.99
N GLU A 212 -13.52 13.36 -10.04
CA GLU A 212 -12.99 13.95 -11.28
C GLU A 212 -12.58 12.87 -12.30
N ALA A 213 -12.07 11.72 -11.82
CA ALA A 213 -11.79 10.54 -12.64
C ALA A 213 -13.04 9.69 -12.97
N GLY A 214 -14.24 10.18 -12.63
CA GLY A 214 -15.52 9.56 -13.01
C GLY A 214 -16.17 8.65 -11.96
N ALA A 215 -15.63 8.55 -10.74
CA ALA A 215 -16.27 7.80 -9.66
C ALA A 215 -17.66 8.37 -9.33
N GLN A 216 -18.65 7.50 -9.28
CA GLN A 216 -20.05 7.83 -8.92
C GLN A 216 -20.45 7.22 -7.57
N HIS A 217 -19.57 6.42 -6.98
CA HIS A 217 -19.72 5.82 -5.65
C HIS A 217 -18.34 5.78 -4.98
N ILE A 218 -18.29 5.98 -3.66
CA ILE A 218 -17.06 5.88 -2.88
C ILE A 218 -17.26 4.84 -1.78
N THR A 219 -16.40 3.83 -1.75
CA THR A 219 -16.32 2.86 -0.66
C THR A 219 -15.29 3.30 0.36
N PHE A 220 -15.67 3.33 1.64
CA PHE A 220 -14.75 3.51 2.77
C PHE A 220 -14.23 2.15 3.23
N GLY A 221 -12.90 2.02 3.28
CA GLY A 221 -12.21 0.77 3.61
C GLY A 221 -11.77 0.60 5.04
N ASP A 222 -12.10 1.56 5.87
CA ASP A 222 -11.75 1.65 7.28
C ASP A 222 -12.14 0.36 8.02
N PRO A 223 -11.22 -0.23 8.81
CA PRO A 223 -11.61 -1.27 9.75
C PRO A 223 -12.60 -0.77 10.81
N ASP A 224 -12.64 0.54 11.04
CA ASP A 224 -13.44 1.15 12.09
C ASP A 224 -13.91 2.59 11.77
N PHE A 225 -14.78 2.74 10.77
CA PHE A 225 -15.25 4.06 10.29
C PHE A 225 -16.04 4.85 11.33
N PHE A 226 -17.01 4.21 12.01
CA PHE A 226 -17.96 4.90 12.87
C PHE A 226 -17.45 5.18 14.29
N ASN A 227 -16.43 4.45 14.79
CA ASN A 227 -15.93 4.66 16.14
C ASN A 227 -14.79 5.69 16.21
N GLY A 228 -14.63 6.50 15.15
CA GLY A 228 -13.75 7.66 15.12
C GLY A 228 -14.09 8.88 15.99
N PRO A 229 -15.28 9.08 16.60
CA PRO A 229 -15.47 10.25 17.46
C PRO A 229 -14.67 10.09 18.76
N GLY A 230 -13.91 11.13 19.08
CA GLY A 230 -12.93 11.24 20.17
C GLY A 230 -11.88 12.27 19.80
#